data_AF-A0A8T4B7D4-F1
#
_entry.id   AF-A0A8T4B7D4-F1
#
_cell.length_a   1.000
_cell.length_b   1.000
_cell.length_c   1.000
_cell.angle_alpha   90.00
_cell.angle_beta   90.00
_cell.angle_gamma   90.00
#
_symmetry.space_group_name_H-M   'P 1'
#
loop_
_entity.id
_entity.type
_entity.pdbx_description
1 polymer ?
#
loop_
_entity_poly.entity_id
_entity_poly.type
_entity_poly.pdbx_seq_one_letter_code
_entity_poly.pdbx_strand_id
1 'polypeptide(L)'
;MFSVRLVEQALPSVDRDIDSLVEWMTETLCLVRKRGDAMADGGRAGPVHRLLRDHLFGQPQRAWDAQMLADELALMPASLNHHLTRLVEAGLIGYTNEGKGWRRYYLRGGSLPNAVAFFQQHCLLVLQQRMKHLESDWSRQGSTLPVELPQDNSAPFMLGLVDHRPVPDASTGSARSHWMNDFGLLGERPGQEIAADSISVRLFNTLLNRDAPLSLDEAVEIHGGQKARTGRILERFRASGMVERVARTDRLQSALWTAMTTQHQRRGEDWMLKKGGFQRLLNEEQQRNLLKALAHGSLTIEDVGQQLEATDAREQMLLLNLLGGRLPMGYRMAGPTLASVQRSVQDRLERVLRRMVRVADLLAEATNNDTVDEA
;
A
#
# COMPACT_ATOMS: atom_id res chain seq x y z
N MET A 1 -6.62 -8.23 21.81
CA MET A 1 -5.49 -7.53 21.18
C MET A 1 -6.00 -6.99 19.86
N PHE A 2 -5.73 -5.73 19.54
CA PHE A 2 -6.20 -5.15 18.30
C PHE A 2 -5.41 -5.69 17.11
N SER A 3 -6.10 -6.08 16.05
CA SER A 3 -5.53 -6.59 14.82
C SER A 3 -6.54 -6.40 13.69
N VAL A 4 -6.17 -5.58 12.71
CA VAL A 4 -7.00 -5.32 11.52
C VAL A 4 -6.16 -5.28 10.26
N ARG A 5 -6.78 -5.62 9.14
CA ARG A 5 -6.25 -5.37 7.80
C ARG A 5 -7.26 -4.51 7.06
N LEU A 6 -6.76 -3.46 6.43
CA LEU A 6 -7.55 -2.50 5.66
C LEU A 6 -7.11 -2.51 4.21
N VAL A 7 -8.09 -2.47 3.30
CA VAL A 7 -7.89 -2.25 1.88
C VAL A 7 -8.74 -1.08 1.44
N GLU A 8 -8.18 -0.19 0.63
CA GLU A 8 -8.95 0.92 0.07
C GLU A 8 -9.91 0.42 -1.02
N GLN A 9 -11.20 0.62 -0.79
CA GLN A 9 -12.26 0.44 -1.78
C GLN A 9 -12.81 1.81 -2.22
N ALA A 10 -13.26 1.89 -3.47
CA ALA A 10 -14.07 3.03 -3.93
C ALA A 10 -15.40 3.04 -3.17
N LEU A 11 -15.98 4.22 -2.93
CA LEU A 11 -17.31 4.28 -2.33
C LEU A 11 -18.33 3.63 -3.28
N PRO A 12 -19.33 2.89 -2.75
CA PRO A 12 -20.38 2.33 -3.57
C PRO A 12 -21.18 3.47 -4.23
N SER A 13 -21.64 3.24 -5.46
CA SER A 13 -22.38 4.24 -6.26
C SER A 13 -23.85 4.38 -5.89
N VAL A 14 -24.39 3.43 -5.11
CA VAL A 14 -25.78 3.41 -4.65
C VAL A 14 -25.77 3.79 -3.17
N ASP A 15 -26.12 5.04 -2.88
CA ASP A 15 -25.87 5.67 -1.58
C ASP A 15 -26.59 5.01 -0.39
N ARG A 16 -27.53 4.08 -0.60
CA ARG A 16 -28.38 3.52 0.48
C ARG A 16 -28.69 2.02 0.38
N ASP A 17 -28.13 1.28 -0.58
CA ASP A 17 -28.32 -0.18 -0.59
C ASP A 17 -27.53 -0.80 0.59
N ILE A 18 -28.26 -1.30 1.60
CA ILE A 18 -27.67 -1.93 2.80
C ILE A 18 -26.71 -3.04 2.40
N ASP A 19 -27.07 -3.86 1.40
CA ASP A 19 -26.20 -4.95 0.96
C ASP A 19 -24.88 -4.44 0.39
N SER A 20 -24.92 -3.47 -0.52
CA SER A 20 -23.70 -2.87 -1.07
C SER A 20 -22.83 -2.19 0.00
N LEU A 21 -23.44 -1.58 1.02
CA LEU A 21 -22.71 -0.94 2.11
C LEU A 21 -22.07 -1.97 3.07
N VAL A 22 -22.77 -3.05 3.39
CA VAL A 22 -22.21 -4.17 4.18
C VAL A 22 -21.10 -4.88 3.40
N GLU A 23 -21.29 -5.14 2.11
CA GLU A 23 -20.29 -5.70 1.22
C GLU A 23 -19.02 -4.83 1.25
N TRP A 24 -19.16 -3.52 1.07
CA TRP A 24 -18.05 -2.56 1.15
C TRP A 24 -17.28 -2.66 2.49
N MET A 25 -17.99 -2.78 3.61
CA MET A 25 -17.38 -2.95 4.94
C MET A 25 -16.61 -4.27 5.05
N THR A 26 -17.20 -5.38 4.58
CA THR A 26 -16.55 -6.69 4.64
C THR A 26 -15.27 -6.74 3.79
N GLU A 27 -15.25 -6.08 2.65
CA GLU A 27 -14.10 -6.02 1.75
C GLU A 27 -13.01 -5.11 2.28
N THR A 28 -13.39 -3.93 2.76
CA THR A 28 -12.46 -2.96 3.36
C THR A 28 -11.73 -3.57 4.56
N LEU A 29 -12.42 -4.36 5.39
CA LEU A 29 -11.85 -5.05 6.57
C LEU A 29 -11.26 -6.44 6.26
N CYS A 30 -11.24 -6.84 4.98
CA CYS A 30 -10.78 -8.14 4.51
C CYS A 30 -11.42 -9.32 5.27
N LEU A 31 -12.70 -9.26 5.64
CA LEU A 31 -13.36 -10.27 6.48
C LEU A 31 -13.56 -11.60 5.75
N VAL A 32 -13.56 -11.57 4.42
CA VAL A 32 -13.69 -12.74 3.54
C VAL A 32 -12.37 -13.01 2.82
N ARG A 33 -11.90 -14.26 2.83
CA ARG A 33 -10.56 -14.63 2.34
C ARG A 33 -10.46 -14.98 0.85
N LYS A 34 -11.58 -15.19 0.14
CA LYS A 34 -11.58 -15.62 -1.27
C LYS A 34 -12.87 -15.21 -1.99
N ARG A 35 -12.75 -14.64 -3.19
CA ARG A 35 -13.81 -14.64 -4.22
C ARG A 35 -13.59 -15.86 -5.11
N GLY A 36 -14.52 -16.81 -5.09
CA GLY A 36 -14.63 -17.90 -6.07
C GLY A 36 -16.06 -17.89 -6.65
N ASP A 37 -16.41 -18.81 -7.55
CA ASP A 37 -17.74 -18.85 -8.20
C ASP A 37 -18.92 -18.89 -7.22
N ALA A 38 -18.70 -19.34 -5.98
CA ALA A 38 -19.67 -19.32 -4.88
C ALA A 38 -19.94 -17.91 -4.28
N MET A 39 -19.35 -16.85 -4.83
CA MET A 39 -19.49 -15.43 -4.42
C MET A 39 -19.99 -14.55 -5.58
N ALA A 40 -20.72 -15.13 -6.53
CA ALA A 40 -21.27 -14.41 -7.69
C ALA A 40 -22.27 -13.30 -7.31
N ASP A 41 -22.83 -13.36 -6.10
CA ASP A 41 -23.71 -12.36 -5.49
C ASP A 41 -22.96 -11.34 -4.61
N GLY A 42 -21.62 -11.28 -4.66
CA GLY A 42 -20.82 -10.45 -3.76
C GLY A 42 -20.68 -11.05 -2.35
N GLY A 43 -21.10 -12.29 -2.14
CA GLY A 43 -21.09 -12.93 -0.82
C GLY A 43 -22.22 -12.47 0.10
N ARG A 44 -23.30 -11.89 -0.46
CA ARG A 44 -24.49 -11.44 0.27
C ARG A 44 -25.17 -12.57 1.05
N ALA A 45 -25.19 -13.78 0.50
CA ALA A 45 -25.64 -14.99 1.21
C ALA A 45 -24.64 -15.50 2.28
N GLY A 46 -23.43 -14.93 2.31
CA GLY A 46 -22.33 -15.36 3.15
C GLY A 46 -22.60 -15.16 4.65
N PRO A 47 -22.10 -16.05 5.51
CA PRO A 47 -22.25 -15.97 6.97
C PRO A 47 -21.90 -14.61 7.59
N VAL A 48 -20.79 -14.02 7.14
CA VAL A 48 -20.31 -12.74 7.71
C VAL A 48 -21.17 -11.56 7.25
N HIS A 49 -21.69 -11.61 6.03
CA HIS A 49 -22.55 -10.56 5.49
C HIS A 49 -23.87 -10.52 6.26
N ARG A 50 -24.55 -11.66 6.37
CA ARG A 50 -25.80 -11.79 7.14
C ARG A 50 -25.59 -11.47 8.62
N LEU A 51 -24.50 -11.95 9.22
CA LEU A 51 -24.11 -11.61 10.60
C LEU A 51 -24.06 -10.08 10.83
N LEU A 52 -23.42 -9.35 9.91
CA LEU A 52 -23.30 -7.90 10.00
C LEU A 52 -24.62 -7.20 9.69
N ARG A 53 -25.27 -7.55 8.57
CA ARG A 53 -26.52 -6.93 8.10
C ARG A 53 -27.63 -7.09 9.12
N ASP A 54 -27.97 -8.33 9.49
CA ASP A 54 -29.23 -8.64 10.15
C ASP A 54 -29.15 -8.52 11.68
N HIS A 55 -27.94 -8.63 12.25
CA HIS A 55 -27.73 -8.71 13.70
C HIS A 55 -26.88 -7.57 14.24
N LEU A 56 -25.60 -7.45 13.82
CA LEU A 56 -24.71 -6.48 14.46
C LEU A 56 -25.01 -5.03 14.04
N PHE A 57 -25.25 -4.77 12.76
CA PHE A 57 -25.57 -3.44 12.23
C PHE A 57 -27.07 -3.18 12.20
N GLY A 58 -27.88 -4.20 11.91
CA GLY A 58 -29.34 -4.12 11.93
C GLY A 58 -29.93 -4.00 13.34
N GLN A 59 -29.29 -4.57 14.37
CA GLN A 59 -29.75 -4.52 15.76
C GLN A 59 -28.63 -4.07 16.72
N PRO A 60 -28.13 -2.82 16.59
CA PRO A 60 -26.91 -2.36 17.26
C PRO A 60 -27.04 -2.28 18.80
N GLN A 61 -28.26 -2.22 19.33
CA GLN A 61 -28.55 -2.19 20.76
C GLN A 61 -28.68 -3.59 21.39
N ARG A 62 -28.66 -4.65 20.58
CA ARG A 62 -28.80 -6.03 21.04
C ARG A 62 -27.45 -6.70 21.22
N ALA A 63 -27.34 -7.50 22.28
CA ALA A 63 -26.21 -8.39 22.50
C ALA A 63 -26.58 -9.82 22.07
N TRP A 64 -25.60 -10.53 21.52
CA TRP A 64 -25.78 -11.82 20.87
C TRP A 64 -24.80 -12.84 21.41
N ASP A 65 -25.24 -14.01 21.84
CA ASP A 65 -24.33 -15.12 22.05
C ASP A 65 -24.10 -15.92 20.76
N ALA A 66 -23.03 -16.70 20.73
CA ALA A 66 -22.64 -17.45 19.53
C ALA A 66 -23.65 -18.55 19.15
N GLN A 67 -24.47 -19.04 20.09
CA GLN A 67 -25.49 -20.05 19.82
C GLN A 67 -26.71 -19.40 19.16
N MET A 68 -27.19 -18.27 19.69
CA MET A 68 -28.27 -17.49 19.08
C MET A 68 -27.95 -17.14 17.62
N LEU A 69 -26.75 -16.64 17.35
CA LEU A 69 -26.32 -16.30 16.00
C LEU A 69 -26.20 -17.54 15.10
N ALA A 70 -25.76 -18.67 15.65
CA ALA A 70 -25.65 -19.92 14.91
C ALA A 70 -27.04 -20.43 14.48
N ASP A 71 -28.00 -20.37 15.39
CA ASP A 71 -29.38 -20.79 15.15
C ASP A 71 -30.05 -19.87 14.11
N GLU A 72 -29.93 -18.55 14.25
CA GLU A 72 -30.52 -17.57 13.32
C GLU A 72 -29.88 -17.61 11.92
N LEU A 73 -28.56 -17.85 11.83
CA LEU A 73 -27.86 -17.92 10.54
C LEU A 73 -27.91 -19.31 9.89
N ALA A 74 -28.48 -20.31 10.58
CA ALA A 74 -28.48 -21.73 10.21
C ALA A 74 -27.05 -22.28 9.99
N LEU A 75 -26.16 -22.02 10.95
CA LEU A 75 -24.75 -22.39 10.91
C LEU A 75 -24.32 -23.12 12.18
N MET A 76 -23.17 -23.80 12.13
CA MET A 76 -22.56 -24.34 13.36
C MET A 76 -21.87 -23.22 14.14
N PRO A 77 -21.98 -23.15 15.49
CA PRO A 77 -21.34 -22.09 16.29
C PRO A 77 -19.83 -21.94 16.03
N ALA A 78 -19.14 -23.07 15.84
CA ALA A 78 -17.71 -23.08 15.53
C ALA A 78 -17.34 -22.32 14.24
N SER A 79 -18.25 -22.24 13.27
CA SER A 79 -18.03 -21.50 12.02
C SER A 79 -18.07 -19.98 12.20
N LEU A 80 -18.79 -19.48 13.22
CA LEU A 80 -18.90 -18.05 13.53
C LEU A 80 -17.73 -17.54 14.38
N ASN A 81 -17.14 -18.40 15.20
CA ASN A 81 -16.05 -18.03 16.11
C ASN A 81 -14.90 -17.30 15.41
N HIS A 82 -14.53 -17.71 14.19
CA HIS A 82 -13.50 -17.03 13.43
C HIS A 82 -13.91 -15.58 13.07
N HIS A 83 -15.13 -15.38 12.60
CA HIS A 83 -15.65 -14.06 12.23
C HIS A 83 -15.80 -13.14 13.45
N LEU A 84 -16.39 -13.65 14.53
CA LEU A 84 -16.56 -12.91 15.79
C LEU A 84 -15.20 -12.53 16.39
N THR A 85 -14.23 -13.46 16.40
CA THR A 85 -12.87 -13.16 16.88
C THR A 85 -12.23 -12.05 16.07
N ARG A 86 -12.33 -12.10 14.73
CA ARG A 86 -11.78 -11.04 13.87
C ARG A 86 -12.46 -9.69 14.06
N LEU A 87 -13.78 -9.66 14.29
CA LEU A 87 -14.50 -8.41 14.56
C LEU A 87 -14.16 -7.83 15.94
N VAL A 88 -13.95 -8.69 16.94
CA VAL A 88 -13.45 -8.30 18.27
C VAL A 88 -12.02 -7.76 18.19
N GLU A 89 -11.15 -8.43 17.44
CA GLU A 89 -9.76 -8.00 17.19
C GLU A 89 -9.71 -6.71 16.39
N ALA A 90 -10.60 -6.52 15.41
CA ALA A 90 -10.74 -5.25 14.73
C ALA A 90 -11.32 -4.16 15.64
N GLY A 91 -11.86 -4.49 16.82
CA GLY A 91 -12.36 -3.50 17.76
C GLY A 91 -13.74 -2.91 17.42
N LEU A 92 -14.43 -3.41 16.39
CA LEU A 92 -15.79 -2.98 16.06
C LEU A 92 -16.83 -3.52 17.04
N ILE A 93 -16.61 -4.74 17.55
CA ILE A 93 -17.48 -5.36 18.55
C ILE A 93 -16.73 -5.59 19.87
N GLY A 94 -17.49 -5.57 20.96
CA GLY A 94 -17.06 -5.98 22.29
C GLY A 94 -17.67 -7.32 22.66
N TYR A 95 -17.29 -7.84 23.83
CA TYR A 95 -18.03 -8.93 24.45
C TYR A 95 -18.02 -8.80 25.98
N THR A 96 -19.10 -9.25 26.61
CA THR A 96 -19.19 -9.47 28.05
C THR A 96 -19.02 -10.95 28.37
N ASN A 97 -18.38 -11.26 29.49
CA ASN A 97 -18.31 -12.64 30.00
C ASN A 97 -19.46 -12.86 30.98
N GLU A 98 -20.35 -13.80 30.67
CA GLU A 98 -21.51 -14.12 31.53
C GLU A 98 -21.26 -15.35 32.43
N GLY A 99 -20.00 -15.76 32.57
CA GLY A 99 -19.59 -16.95 33.31
C GLY A 99 -19.55 -18.22 32.45
N LYS A 100 -18.87 -19.27 32.94
CA LYS A 100 -18.69 -20.57 32.26
C LYS A 100 -18.15 -20.52 30.82
N GLY A 101 -17.44 -19.44 30.46
CA GLY A 101 -16.89 -19.25 29.11
C GLY A 101 -17.90 -18.73 28.08
N TRP A 102 -19.12 -18.39 28.49
CA TRP A 102 -20.11 -17.76 27.61
C TRP A 102 -19.80 -16.28 27.39
N ARG A 103 -19.88 -15.88 26.11
CA ARG A 103 -19.63 -14.53 25.65
C ARG A 103 -20.87 -14.01 24.94
N ARG A 104 -21.30 -12.80 25.32
CA ARG A 104 -22.27 -12.02 24.54
C ARG A 104 -21.54 -10.92 23.81
N TYR A 105 -21.67 -10.93 22.50
CA TYR A 105 -21.06 -9.98 21.57
C TYR A 105 -22.02 -8.82 21.31
N TYR A 106 -21.47 -7.61 21.25
CA TYR A 106 -22.27 -6.39 21.03
C TYR A 106 -21.47 -5.37 20.23
N LEU A 107 -22.16 -4.50 19.50
CA LEU A 107 -21.54 -3.41 18.75
C LEU A 107 -21.01 -2.34 19.72
N ARG A 108 -19.73 -1.96 19.60
CA ARG A 108 -19.15 -0.99 20.54
C ARG A 108 -19.80 0.37 20.40
N GLY A 109 -20.07 1.03 21.54
CA GLY A 109 -20.68 2.36 21.54
C GLY A 109 -22.17 2.38 21.18
N GLY A 110 -22.83 1.23 21.04
CA GLY A 110 -24.27 1.11 20.84
C GLY A 110 -24.80 1.54 19.47
N SER A 111 -23.93 1.95 18.55
CA SER A 111 -24.28 2.28 17.16
C SER A 111 -23.08 2.06 16.25
N LEU A 112 -23.34 1.86 14.95
CA LEU A 112 -22.27 1.66 13.99
C LEU A 112 -21.36 2.89 13.82
N PRO A 113 -21.90 4.14 13.75
CA PRO A 113 -21.05 5.33 13.74
C PRO A 113 -20.12 5.42 14.95
N ASN A 114 -20.62 5.10 16.15
CA ASN A 114 -19.79 5.11 17.36
C ASN A 114 -18.72 4.01 17.33
N ALA A 115 -19.07 2.78 16.90
CA ALA A 115 -18.11 1.69 16.74
C ALA A 115 -16.97 2.08 15.77
N VAL A 116 -17.32 2.70 14.65
CA VAL A 116 -16.35 3.18 13.66
C VAL A 116 -15.52 4.36 14.19
N ALA A 117 -16.09 5.25 15.00
CA ALA A 117 -15.34 6.31 15.67
C ALA A 117 -14.27 5.73 16.62
N PHE A 118 -14.61 4.75 17.45
CA PHE A 118 -13.64 4.04 18.30
C PHE A 118 -12.56 3.34 17.46
N PHE A 119 -12.98 2.65 16.40
CA PHE A 119 -12.08 1.98 15.47
C PHE A 119 -11.07 2.93 14.83
N GLN A 120 -11.54 4.08 14.34
CA GLN A 120 -10.71 5.11 13.72
C GLN A 120 -9.65 5.63 14.69
N GLN A 121 -10.05 5.97 15.92
CA GLN A 121 -9.11 6.45 16.94
C GLN A 121 -8.05 5.39 17.28
N HIS A 122 -8.46 4.12 17.42
CA HIS A 122 -7.53 3.04 17.71
C HIS A 122 -6.54 2.80 16.55
N CYS A 123 -7.01 2.81 15.29
CA CYS A 123 -6.13 2.69 14.11
C CYS A 123 -5.04 3.77 14.10
N LEU A 124 -5.41 5.03 14.30
CA LEU A 124 -4.49 6.17 14.27
C LEU A 124 -3.48 6.09 15.43
N LEU A 125 -3.94 5.73 16.62
CA LEU A 125 -3.07 5.57 17.79
C LEU A 125 -2.05 4.44 17.57
N VAL A 126 -2.48 3.28 17.07
CA VAL A 126 -1.60 2.13 16.79
C VAL A 126 -0.57 2.51 15.73
N LEU A 127 -1.00 3.15 14.63
CA LEU A 127 -0.06 3.63 13.61
C LEU A 127 1.01 4.52 14.22
N GLN A 128 0.60 5.54 15.00
CA GLN A 128 1.53 6.48 15.63
C GLN A 128 2.52 5.79 16.58
N GLN A 129 2.04 4.89 17.45
CA GLN A 129 2.90 4.18 18.39
C GLN A 129 3.88 3.23 17.68
N ARG A 130 3.39 2.52 16.67
CA ARG A 130 4.15 1.48 15.99
C ARG A 130 5.18 2.05 15.03
N MET A 131 4.92 3.20 14.39
CA MET A 131 5.89 3.87 13.51
C MET A 131 7.15 4.33 14.24
N LYS A 132 7.06 4.70 15.53
CA LYS A 132 8.23 5.08 16.36
C LYS A 132 9.29 3.97 16.44
N HIS A 133 8.93 2.71 16.25
CA HIS A 133 9.88 1.59 16.29
C HIS A 133 10.90 1.65 15.14
N LEU A 134 10.64 2.42 14.09
CA LEU A 134 11.59 2.60 12.99
C LEU A 134 12.63 3.68 13.27
N GLU A 135 12.50 4.48 14.33
CA GLU A 135 13.41 5.61 14.62
C GLU A 135 14.86 5.14 14.81
N SER A 136 15.07 4.02 15.51
CA SER A 136 16.42 3.46 15.73
C SER A 136 17.07 2.92 14.46
N ASP A 137 16.27 2.64 13.44
CA ASP A 137 16.69 1.95 12.22
C ASP A 137 16.85 2.90 11.03
N TRP A 138 16.45 4.17 11.21
CA TRP A 138 16.49 5.18 10.17
C TRP A 138 17.85 5.87 10.14
N SER A 139 18.61 5.70 9.06
CA SER A 139 19.91 6.36 8.87
C SER A 139 19.99 7.25 7.62
N ARG A 140 18.87 7.40 6.91
CA ARG A 140 18.76 8.25 5.71
C ARG A 140 18.95 9.72 6.03
N GLN A 141 19.69 10.40 5.15
CA GLN A 141 19.92 11.85 5.23
C GLN A 141 18.82 12.66 4.53
N GLY A 142 17.93 12.00 3.77
CA GLY A 142 16.80 12.64 3.12
C GLY A 142 17.17 13.41 1.86
N SER A 143 18.25 13.03 1.17
CA SER A 143 18.64 13.67 -0.08
C SER A 143 17.54 13.51 -1.14
N THR A 144 17.21 14.62 -1.77
CA THR A 144 16.22 14.66 -2.85
C THR A 144 16.86 14.28 -4.17
N LEU A 145 16.06 13.76 -5.09
CA LEU A 145 16.52 13.63 -6.47
C LEU A 145 16.70 15.03 -7.09
N PRO A 146 17.56 15.16 -8.13
CA PRO A 146 17.71 16.43 -8.85
C PRO A 146 16.39 16.99 -9.36
N VAL A 147 15.52 16.09 -9.85
CA VAL A 147 14.14 16.39 -10.17
C VAL A 147 13.23 15.28 -9.64
N GLU A 148 12.23 15.71 -8.88
CA GLU A 148 11.14 14.88 -8.40
C GLU A 148 9.97 14.96 -9.38
N LEU A 149 9.60 13.81 -9.92
CA LEU A 149 8.43 13.69 -10.79
C LEU A 149 7.24 13.17 -9.98
N PRO A 150 6.02 13.67 -10.24
CA PRO A 150 4.83 13.13 -9.61
C PRO A 150 4.70 11.64 -9.95
N GLN A 151 4.19 10.87 -8.99
CA GLN A 151 3.89 9.46 -9.23
C GLN A 151 2.69 9.34 -10.17
N ASP A 152 2.86 8.68 -11.32
CA ASP A 152 1.78 8.50 -12.31
C ASP A 152 0.62 7.64 -11.79
N ASN A 153 0.85 6.72 -10.85
CA ASN A 153 -0.17 5.80 -10.38
C ASN A 153 0.14 5.29 -8.96
N SER A 154 -0.74 5.55 -8.00
CA SER A 154 -0.60 5.00 -6.64
C SER A 154 -1.03 3.52 -6.59
N ALA A 155 -0.29 2.69 -5.86
CA ALA A 155 -0.71 1.29 -5.63
C ALA A 155 -2.06 1.28 -4.92
N PRO A 156 -2.97 0.30 -5.14
CA PRO A 156 -4.11 0.10 -4.25
C PRO A 156 -3.65 0.02 -2.79
N PHE A 157 -4.27 0.80 -1.91
CA PHE A 157 -3.83 0.86 -0.51
C PHE A 157 -4.17 -0.44 0.21
N MET A 158 -3.20 -0.97 0.94
CA MET A 158 -3.40 -2.10 1.84
C MET A 158 -2.49 -1.94 3.06
N LEU A 159 -3.07 -2.02 4.26
CA LEU A 159 -2.34 -1.85 5.51
C LEU A 159 -2.80 -2.86 6.55
N GLY A 160 -1.88 -3.56 7.19
CA GLY A 160 -2.13 -4.25 8.46
C GLY A 160 -1.87 -3.29 9.63
N LEU A 161 -2.62 -3.41 10.71
CA LEU A 161 -2.35 -2.73 11.97
C LEU A 161 -2.62 -3.71 13.12
N VAL A 162 -1.61 -3.94 13.93
CA VAL A 162 -1.68 -4.80 15.12
C VAL A 162 -1.08 -4.04 16.29
N ASP A 163 -1.73 -4.15 17.45
CA ASP A 163 -1.19 -3.64 18.72
C ASP A 163 0.23 -4.18 18.96
N HIS A 164 1.02 -3.44 19.74
CA HIS A 164 2.32 -3.95 20.15
C HIS A 164 2.18 -5.26 20.93
N ARG A 165 3.02 -6.23 20.59
CA ARG A 165 3.12 -7.53 21.25
C ARG A 165 4.57 -8.00 21.31
N PRO A 166 4.95 -8.75 22.35
CA PRO A 166 6.25 -9.41 22.40
C PRO A 166 6.44 -10.38 21.23
N VAL A 167 7.70 -10.54 20.81
CA VAL A 167 8.07 -11.59 19.85
C VAL A 167 7.96 -12.95 20.54
N PRO A 168 7.28 -13.95 19.93
CA PRO A 168 7.20 -15.29 20.51
C PRO A 168 8.59 -15.93 20.63
N ASP A 169 8.89 -16.59 21.75
CA ASP A 169 10.21 -17.20 22.00
C ASP A 169 10.62 -18.24 20.94
N ALA A 170 9.65 -18.99 20.41
CA ALA A 170 9.86 -20.01 19.38
C ALA A 170 9.93 -19.46 17.93
N SER A 171 9.98 -18.14 17.76
CA SER A 171 9.97 -17.48 16.45
C SER A 171 11.34 -17.49 15.77
N THR A 172 11.37 -17.79 14.47
CA THR A 172 12.56 -17.56 13.60
C THR A 172 12.71 -16.10 13.17
N GLY A 173 11.69 -15.26 13.43
CA GLY A 173 11.66 -13.85 13.10
C GLY A 173 12.17 -12.92 14.19
N SER A 174 12.78 -11.81 13.77
CA SER A 174 13.20 -10.69 14.62
C SER A 174 12.03 -9.74 14.95
N ALA A 175 12.24 -8.82 15.90
CA ALA A 175 11.30 -7.73 16.18
C ALA A 175 10.86 -6.97 14.93
N ARG A 176 11.79 -6.72 13.99
CA ARG A 176 11.50 -6.05 12.71
C ARG A 176 10.61 -6.89 11.80
N SER A 177 10.90 -8.19 11.66
CA SER A 177 10.06 -9.07 10.83
C SER A 177 8.62 -9.17 11.35
N HIS A 178 8.43 -9.21 12.67
CA HIS A 178 7.10 -9.19 13.29
C HIS A 178 6.41 -7.85 13.10
N TRP A 179 7.15 -6.74 13.25
CA TRP A 179 6.64 -5.42 12.93
C TRP A 179 6.17 -5.33 11.47
N MET A 180 6.97 -5.85 10.52
CA MET A 180 6.61 -5.88 9.10
C MET A 180 5.39 -6.76 8.84
N ASN A 181 5.27 -7.90 9.53
CA ASN A 181 4.09 -8.75 9.44
C ASN A 181 2.82 -8.05 9.95
N ASP A 182 2.95 -7.35 11.07
CA ASP A 182 1.86 -6.60 11.70
C ASP A 182 1.35 -5.48 10.78
N PHE A 183 2.25 -4.87 9.98
CA PHE A 183 1.89 -3.91 8.93
C PHE A 183 1.41 -4.53 7.61
N GLY A 184 1.38 -5.87 7.51
CA GLY A 184 0.96 -6.59 6.32
C GLY A 184 2.04 -6.67 5.21
N LEU A 185 3.26 -6.22 5.47
CA LEU A 185 4.35 -6.16 4.49
C LEU A 185 4.88 -7.56 4.13
N LEU A 186 4.65 -8.56 4.97
CA LEU A 186 5.02 -9.95 4.70
C LEU A 186 3.88 -10.78 4.09
N GLY A 187 2.72 -10.16 3.85
CA GLY A 187 1.55 -10.81 3.27
C GLY A 187 0.70 -11.55 4.31
N GLU A 188 -0.33 -12.27 3.86
CA GLU A 188 -1.29 -12.90 4.80
C GLU A 188 -0.71 -14.08 5.58
N ARG A 189 0.18 -14.82 4.92
CA ARG A 189 0.84 -16.02 5.45
C ARG A 189 2.32 -15.84 5.19
N PRO A 190 3.05 -15.21 6.13
CA PRO A 190 4.44 -14.86 5.89
C PRO A 190 5.31 -16.11 5.66
N GLY A 191 4.99 -17.25 6.30
CA GLY A 191 5.77 -18.48 6.13
C GLY A 191 7.24 -18.21 6.38
N GLN A 192 8.11 -18.50 5.41
CA GLN A 192 9.55 -18.23 5.51
C GLN A 192 9.92 -16.74 5.45
N GLU A 193 9.02 -15.85 5.02
CA GLU A 193 9.27 -14.40 5.03
C GLU A 193 9.33 -13.82 6.44
N ILE A 194 8.79 -14.51 7.46
CA ILE A 194 8.90 -14.06 8.85
C ILE A 194 10.34 -14.17 9.38
N ALA A 195 11.20 -14.97 8.75
CA ALA A 195 12.57 -15.13 9.20
C ALA A 195 13.31 -13.78 9.25
N ALA A 196 14.16 -13.59 10.27
CA ALA A 196 14.86 -12.33 10.51
C ALA A 196 15.71 -11.86 9.32
N ASP A 197 16.22 -12.80 8.54
CA ASP A 197 17.08 -12.56 7.39
C ASP A 197 16.35 -12.69 6.05
N SER A 198 15.02 -12.80 6.02
CA SER A 198 14.27 -12.99 4.78
C SER A 198 14.50 -11.87 3.77
N ILE A 199 14.28 -12.16 2.48
CA ILE A 199 14.46 -11.16 1.41
C ILE A 199 13.61 -9.91 1.65
N SER A 200 12.39 -10.06 2.19
CA SER A 200 11.54 -8.92 2.56
C SER A 200 12.19 -8.05 3.62
N VAL A 201 12.71 -8.64 4.70
CA VAL A 201 13.36 -7.90 5.79
C VAL A 201 14.63 -7.20 5.29
N ARG A 202 15.46 -7.89 4.50
CA ARG A 202 16.68 -7.27 3.93
C ARG A 202 16.36 -6.10 3.01
N LEU A 203 15.37 -6.23 2.12
CA LEU A 203 14.93 -5.14 1.24
C LEU A 203 14.43 -3.95 2.05
N PHE A 204 13.59 -4.19 3.05
CA PHE A 204 13.06 -3.12 3.90
C PHE A 204 14.18 -2.39 4.65
N ASN A 205 15.16 -3.12 5.18
CA ASN A 205 16.34 -2.54 5.82
C ASN A 205 17.15 -1.67 4.87
N THR A 206 17.36 -2.11 3.63
CA THR A 206 18.04 -1.28 2.63
C THR A 206 17.29 0.01 2.38
N LEU A 207 15.95 -0.03 2.28
CA LEU A 207 15.14 1.18 2.06
C LEU A 207 15.17 2.15 3.25
N LEU A 208 15.27 1.65 4.50
CA LEU A 208 15.40 2.50 5.69
C LEU A 208 16.73 3.25 5.78
N ASN A 209 17.77 2.74 5.10
CA ASN A 209 19.14 3.23 5.20
C ASN A 209 19.66 3.90 3.91
N ARG A 210 18.91 3.82 2.81
CA ARG A 210 19.35 4.28 1.49
C ARG A 210 18.53 5.47 1.03
N ASP A 211 19.21 6.56 0.68
CA ASP A 211 18.56 7.73 0.11
C ASP A 211 18.23 7.57 -1.39
N ALA A 212 19.20 7.05 -2.15
CA ALA A 212 19.02 6.83 -3.58
C ALA A 212 17.94 5.76 -3.86
N PRO A 213 17.06 5.94 -4.86
CA PRO A 213 16.08 4.91 -5.21
C PRO A 213 16.76 3.59 -5.58
N LEU A 214 16.20 2.49 -5.08
CA LEU A 214 16.66 1.13 -5.33
C LEU A 214 15.96 0.57 -6.57
N SER A 215 16.72 0.29 -7.63
CA SER A 215 16.16 -0.40 -8.81
C SER A 215 15.95 -1.90 -8.54
N LEU A 216 15.12 -2.55 -9.36
CA LEU A 216 14.89 -3.99 -9.23
C LEU A 216 16.15 -4.82 -9.48
N ASP A 217 16.99 -4.39 -10.42
CA ASP A 217 18.21 -5.11 -10.76
C ASP A 217 19.25 -4.99 -9.62
N GLU A 218 19.47 -3.79 -9.09
CA GLU A 218 20.29 -3.58 -7.88
C GLU A 218 19.76 -4.38 -6.68
N ALA A 219 18.44 -4.41 -6.48
CA ALA A 219 17.84 -5.16 -5.37
C ALA A 219 18.12 -6.67 -5.45
N VAL A 220 18.07 -7.25 -6.65
CA VAL A 220 18.39 -8.66 -6.90
C VAL A 220 19.88 -8.92 -6.76
N GLU A 221 20.73 -8.00 -7.20
CA GLU A 221 22.18 -8.10 -7.06
C GLU A 221 22.61 -8.10 -5.58
N ILE A 222 22.06 -7.19 -4.77
CA ILE A 222 22.42 -7.03 -3.35
C ILE A 222 21.86 -8.16 -2.48
N HIS A 223 20.61 -8.58 -2.72
CA HIS A 223 19.90 -9.49 -1.81
C HIS A 223 19.62 -10.87 -2.39
N GLY A 224 19.97 -11.11 -3.66
CA GLY A 224 19.63 -12.34 -4.38
C GLY A 224 18.15 -12.49 -4.67
N GLY A 225 17.78 -13.68 -5.15
CA GLY A 225 16.40 -14.07 -5.41
C GLY A 225 15.93 -13.79 -6.85
N GLN A 226 14.64 -14.04 -7.09
CA GLN A 226 14.04 -13.87 -8.42
C GLN A 226 13.50 -12.46 -8.59
N LYS A 227 13.83 -11.79 -9.71
CA LYS A 227 13.36 -10.44 -10.05
C LYS A 227 11.84 -10.26 -9.90
N ALA A 228 11.05 -11.24 -10.36
CA ALA A 228 9.59 -11.23 -10.23
C ALA A 228 9.09 -11.35 -8.78
N ARG A 229 9.83 -12.02 -7.89
CA ARG A 229 9.51 -12.09 -6.46
C ARG A 229 9.86 -10.78 -5.77
N THR A 230 11.06 -10.25 -6.02
CA THR A 230 11.54 -8.96 -5.49
C THR A 230 10.59 -7.81 -5.87
N GLY A 231 10.15 -7.76 -7.14
CA GLY A 231 9.16 -6.78 -7.59
C GLY A 231 7.83 -6.88 -6.85
N ARG A 232 7.31 -8.09 -6.62
CA ARG A 232 6.06 -8.29 -5.86
C ARG A 232 6.18 -7.85 -4.39
N ILE A 233 7.34 -8.04 -3.77
CA ILE A 233 7.59 -7.58 -2.39
C ILE A 233 7.58 -6.04 -2.34
N LEU A 234 8.30 -5.39 -3.26
CA LEU A 234 8.36 -3.93 -3.30
C LEU A 234 7.01 -3.28 -3.64
N GLU A 235 6.21 -3.89 -4.52
CA GLU A 235 4.83 -3.44 -4.76
C GLU A 235 3.94 -3.58 -3.53
N ARG A 236 4.18 -4.59 -2.67
CA ARG A 236 3.46 -4.72 -1.40
C ARG A 236 3.86 -3.64 -0.39
N PHE A 237 5.14 -3.28 -0.33
CA PHE A 237 5.58 -2.13 0.47
C PHE A 237 5.01 -0.81 -0.07
N ARG A 238 4.82 -0.71 -1.38
CA ARG A 238 4.16 0.43 -2.02
C ARG A 238 2.66 0.50 -1.70
N ALA A 239 1.99 -0.65 -1.61
CA ALA A 239 0.59 -0.74 -1.21
C ALA A 239 0.34 -0.17 0.19
N SER A 240 1.29 -0.28 1.13
CA SER A 240 1.15 0.29 2.48
C SER A 240 1.32 1.82 2.53
N GLY A 241 1.82 2.44 1.46
CA GLY A 241 2.17 3.86 1.45
C GLY A 241 3.50 4.21 2.11
N MET A 242 4.23 3.22 2.64
CA MET A 242 5.56 3.45 3.22
C MET A 242 6.65 3.63 2.18
N VAL A 243 6.48 2.98 1.03
CA VAL A 243 7.43 3.00 -0.09
C VAL A 243 6.77 3.64 -1.29
N GLU A 244 7.55 4.40 -2.03
CA GLU A 244 7.16 4.96 -3.31
C GLU A 244 8.00 4.42 -4.44
N ARG A 245 7.43 4.47 -5.64
CA ARG A 245 8.12 4.21 -6.89
C ARG A 245 8.37 5.52 -7.59
N VAL A 246 9.64 5.83 -7.83
CA VAL A 246 10.08 7.11 -8.40
C VAL A 246 10.94 6.87 -9.63
N ALA A 247 10.87 7.80 -10.58
CA ALA A 247 11.79 7.82 -11.70
C ALA A 247 13.19 8.19 -11.21
N ARG A 248 14.19 7.44 -11.63
CA ARG A 248 15.59 7.67 -11.26
C ARG A 248 16.22 8.77 -12.10
N THR A 249 15.85 10.02 -11.80
CA THR A 249 16.43 11.21 -12.45
C THR A 249 17.93 11.36 -12.15
N ASP A 250 18.43 10.75 -11.08
CA ASP A 250 19.86 10.57 -10.81
C ASP A 250 20.60 9.73 -11.89
N ARG A 251 19.86 8.97 -12.70
CA ARG A 251 20.39 8.19 -13.83
C ARG A 251 20.14 8.84 -15.19
N LEU A 252 19.62 10.06 -15.24
CA LEU A 252 19.21 10.73 -16.49
C LEU A 252 20.35 10.84 -17.50
N GLN A 253 21.54 11.25 -17.06
CA GLN A 253 22.73 11.36 -17.92
C GLN A 253 23.10 10.01 -18.55
N SER A 254 23.15 8.94 -17.75
CA SER A 254 23.45 7.59 -18.26
C SER A 254 22.39 7.06 -19.23
N ALA A 255 21.11 7.39 -18.99
CA ALA A 255 20.00 7.01 -19.86
C ALA A 255 20.07 7.75 -21.20
N LEU A 256 20.37 9.06 -21.17
CA LEU A 256 20.56 9.89 -22.36
C LEU A 256 21.75 9.41 -23.17
N TRP A 257 22.89 9.17 -22.53
CA TRP A 257 24.07 8.61 -23.19
C TRP A 257 23.74 7.29 -23.91
N THR A 258 23.09 6.36 -23.23
CA THR A 258 22.70 5.07 -23.81
C THR A 258 21.79 5.25 -25.02
N ALA A 259 20.79 6.14 -24.90
CA ALA A 259 19.84 6.42 -25.98
C ALA A 259 20.53 7.11 -27.16
N MET A 260 21.38 8.11 -26.93
CA MET A 260 22.13 8.83 -27.96
C MET A 260 23.04 7.88 -28.74
N THR A 261 23.87 7.10 -28.03
CA THR A 261 24.80 6.13 -28.65
C THR A 261 24.03 5.08 -29.46
N THR A 262 22.96 4.53 -28.90
CA THR A 262 22.15 3.50 -29.59
C THR A 262 21.45 4.04 -30.83
N GLN A 263 20.84 5.23 -30.75
CA GLN A 263 20.11 5.80 -31.89
C GLN A 263 21.07 6.30 -32.98
N HIS A 264 22.19 6.90 -32.60
CA HIS A 264 23.22 7.32 -33.55
C HIS A 264 23.74 6.11 -34.35
N GLN A 265 24.10 5.02 -33.67
CA GLN A 265 24.57 3.79 -34.33
C GLN A 265 23.52 3.18 -35.28
N ARG A 266 22.23 3.26 -34.93
CA ARG A 266 21.15 2.64 -35.71
C ARG A 266 20.60 3.50 -36.84
N ARG A 267 20.59 4.82 -36.67
CA ARG A 267 19.83 5.76 -37.53
C ARG A 267 20.66 6.91 -38.08
N GLY A 268 21.87 7.11 -37.57
CA GLY A 268 22.79 8.15 -38.03
C GLY A 268 22.44 9.57 -37.54
N GLU A 269 23.34 10.49 -37.88
CA GLU A 269 23.33 11.89 -37.46
C GLU A 269 22.09 12.67 -37.94
N ASP A 270 21.70 12.52 -39.21
CA ASP A 270 20.52 13.20 -39.77
C ASP A 270 19.23 12.90 -38.99
N TRP A 271 19.10 11.67 -38.49
CA TRP A 271 17.95 11.29 -37.68
C TRP A 271 18.01 11.94 -36.30
N MET A 272 19.19 11.98 -35.67
CA MET A 272 19.41 12.62 -34.36
C MET A 272 19.02 14.10 -34.39
N LEU A 273 19.49 14.82 -35.41
CA LEU A 273 19.19 16.24 -35.63
C LEU A 273 17.68 16.48 -35.76
N LYS A 274 17.02 15.74 -36.65
CA LYS A 274 15.60 15.97 -36.99
C LYS A 274 14.64 15.33 -35.98
N LYS A 275 14.59 14.00 -35.97
CA LYS A 275 13.59 13.23 -35.20
C LYS A 275 14.05 12.96 -33.76
N GLY A 276 15.36 12.91 -33.52
CA GLY A 276 15.95 12.70 -32.20
C GLY A 276 15.91 13.94 -31.29
N GLY A 277 15.41 15.08 -31.79
CA GLY A 277 15.16 16.27 -30.98
C GLY A 277 16.36 17.19 -30.76
N PHE A 278 17.53 16.90 -31.33
CA PHE A 278 18.75 17.69 -31.15
C PHE A 278 18.55 19.14 -31.67
N GLN A 279 17.98 19.33 -32.86
CA GLN A 279 17.71 20.68 -33.38
C GLN A 279 16.69 21.47 -32.56
N ARG A 280 15.81 20.77 -31.83
CA ARG A 280 14.72 21.41 -31.09
C ARG A 280 15.14 21.82 -29.68
N LEU A 281 16.00 21.05 -29.05
CA LEU A 281 16.27 21.15 -27.60
C LEU A 281 17.70 21.56 -27.27
N LEU A 282 18.63 21.47 -28.22
CA LEU A 282 20.04 21.78 -28.01
C LEU A 282 20.45 22.97 -28.87
N ASN A 283 21.41 23.77 -28.39
CA ASN A 283 22.03 24.82 -29.20
C ASN A 283 23.05 24.22 -30.19
N GLU A 284 23.49 25.01 -31.18
CA GLU A 284 24.38 24.54 -32.25
C GLU A 284 25.72 24.00 -31.71
N GLU A 285 26.23 24.58 -30.63
CA GLU A 285 27.48 24.14 -30.02
C GLU A 285 27.35 22.75 -29.37
N GLN A 286 26.31 22.56 -28.56
CA GLN A 286 25.96 21.26 -27.95
C GLN A 286 25.74 20.19 -29.02
N GLN A 287 24.98 20.51 -30.07
CA GLN A 287 24.73 19.60 -31.19
C GLN A 287 26.05 19.16 -31.83
N ARG A 288 26.90 20.11 -32.22
CA ARG A 288 28.19 19.84 -32.88
C ARG A 288 29.12 19.00 -31.98
N ASN A 289 29.21 19.33 -30.70
CA ASN A 289 30.08 18.63 -29.76
C ASN A 289 29.62 17.17 -29.55
N LEU A 290 28.32 16.97 -29.28
CA LEU A 290 27.76 15.63 -29.07
C LEU A 290 27.84 14.78 -30.33
N LEU A 291 27.49 15.32 -31.50
CA LEU A 291 27.54 14.57 -32.77
C LEU A 291 28.97 14.21 -33.16
N LYS A 292 29.93 15.12 -32.97
CA LYS A 292 31.34 14.82 -33.19
C LYS A 292 31.82 13.69 -32.28
N ALA A 293 31.50 13.73 -30.98
CA ALA A 293 31.88 12.67 -30.04
C ALA A 293 31.21 11.32 -30.37
N LEU A 294 29.94 11.34 -30.78
CA LEU A 294 29.21 10.15 -31.23
C LEU A 294 29.81 9.54 -32.50
N ALA A 295 30.19 10.35 -33.48
CA ALA A 295 30.82 9.91 -34.72
C ALA A 295 32.18 9.23 -34.47
N HIS A 296 32.94 9.71 -33.48
CA HIS A 296 34.22 9.12 -33.08
C HIS A 296 34.08 7.97 -32.07
N GLY A 297 32.86 7.68 -31.60
CA GLY A 297 32.61 6.66 -30.57
C GLY A 297 33.23 6.98 -29.21
N SER A 298 33.55 8.25 -28.95
CA SER A 298 34.27 8.69 -27.74
C SER A 298 33.37 9.36 -26.70
N LEU A 299 32.07 9.47 -26.97
CA LEU A 299 31.12 10.09 -26.04
C LEU A 299 31.05 9.30 -24.72
N THR A 300 31.22 9.98 -23.60
CA THR A 300 31.08 9.44 -22.24
C THR A 300 29.83 9.96 -21.52
N ILE A 301 29.51 9.41 -20.35
CA ILE A 301 28.36 9.88 -19.54
C ILE A 301 28.63 11.29 -19.01
N GLU A 302 29.88 11.54 -18.62
CA GLU A 302 30.37 12.82 -18.13
C GLU A 302 30.26 13.91 -19.20
N ASP A 303 30.60 13.58 -20.47
CA ASP A 303 30.43 14.51 -21.59
C ASP A 303 28.97 14.91 -21.77
N VAL A 304 28.04 13.95 -21.69
CA VAL A 304 26.59 14.23 -21.76
C VAL A 304 26.16 15.11 -20.60
N GLY A 305 26.68 14.85 -19.40
CA GLY A 305 26.42 15.68 -18.21
C GLY A 305 26.87 17.14 -18.40
N GLN A 306 28.08 17.35 -18.89
CA GLN A 306 28.63 18.69 -19.14
C GLN A 306 27.87 19.43 -20.24
N GLN A 307 27.58 18.77 -21.37
CA GLN A 307 26.87 19.41 -22.48
C GLN A 307 25.44 19.80 -22.11
N LEU A 308 24.81 19.06 -21.20
CA LEU A 308 23.41 19.29 -20.79
C LEU A 308 23.27 20.00 -19.44
N GLU A 309 24.36 20.46 -18.82
CA GLU A 309 24.34 21.06 -17.49
C GLU A 309 23.40 22.29 -17.42
N ALA A 310 23.40 23.11 -18.47
CA ALA A 310 22.53 24.28 -18.60
C ALA A 310 21.11 23.96 -19.09
N THR A 311 20.82 22.70 -19.46
CA THR A 311 19.51 22.27 -19.97
C THR A 311 18.64 21.83 -18.81
N ASP A 312 17.41 22.35 -18.70
CA ASP A 312 16.51 21.95 -17.62
C ASP A 312 16.20 20.44 -17.69
N ALA A 313 16.02 19.81 -16.54
CA ALA A 313 15.79 18.37 -16.49
C ALA A 313 14.52 17.93 -17.24
N ARG A 314 13.49 18.78 -17.35
CA ARG A 314 12.29 18.46 -18.14
C ARG A 314 12.61 18.39 -19.63
N GLU A 315 13.47 19.28 -20.12
CA GLU A 315 13.94 19.27 -21.51
C GLU A 315 14.85 18.07 -21.77
N GLN A 316 15.74 17.75 -20.82
CA GLN A 316 16.56 16.53 -20.88
C GLN A 316 15.69 15.26 -20.91
N MET A 317 14.61 15.21 -20.15
CA MET A 317 13.65 14.10 -20.20
C MET A 317 12.87 14.05 -21.51
N LEU A 318 12.48 15.21 -22.05
CA LEU A 318 11.84 15.28 -23.36
C LEU A 318 12.78 14.77 -24.45
N LEU A 319 14.06 15.15 -24.39
CA LEU A 319 15.10 14.65 -25.28
C LEU A 319 15.22 13.13 -25.17
N LEU A 320 15.27 12.59 -23.94
CA LEU A 320 15.29 11.14 -23.71
C LEU A 320 14.09 10.44 -24.36
N ASN A 321 12.89 11.00 -24.21
CA ASN A 321 11.67 10.46 -24.81
C ASN A 321 11.71 10.51 -26.35
N LEU A 322 12.21 11.59 -26.95
CA LEU A 322 12.38 11.72 -28.41
C LEU A 322 13.40 10.72 -28.97
N LEU A 323 14.44 10.40 -28.19
CA LEU A 323 15.41 9.35 -28.49
C LEU A 323 14.86 7.94 -28.24
N GLY A 324 13.61 7.80 -27.77
CA GLY A 324 12.96 6.53 -27.46
C GLY A 324 13.47 5.86 -26.19
N GLY A 325 14.22 6.58 -25.36
CA GLY A 325 14.65 6.13 -24.04
C GLY A 325 13.56 6.32 -22.99
N ARG A 326 13.75 5.69 -21.83
CA ARG A 326 12.91 5.86 -20.64
C ARG A 326 13.78 5.85 -19.40
N LEU A 327 13.40 6.63 -18.38
CA LEU A 327 14.07 6.57 -17.09
C LEU A 327 13.79 5.22 -16.41
N PRO A 328 14.80 4.59 -15.79
CA PRO A 328 14.57 3.45 -14.94
C PRO A 328 13.77 3.89 -13.71
N MET A 329 12.92 3.00 -13.20
CA MET A 329 12.17 3.23 -11.98
C MET A 329 12.91 2.61 -10.80
N GLY A 330 12.87 3.29 -9.66
CA GLY A 330 13.40 2.80 -8.39
C GLY A 330 12.38 2.90 -7.27
N TYR A 331 12.67 2.24 -6.15
CA TYR A 331 11.86 2.23 -4.93
C TYR A 331 12.62 2.90 -3.79
N ARG A 332 11.96 3.73 -3.00
CA ARG A 332 12.51 4.35 -1.78
C ARG A 332 11.41 4.56 -0.75
N MET A 333 11.75 4.86 0.51
CA MET A 333 10.70 5.23 1.48
C MET A 333 10.05 6.55 1.06
N ALA A 334 8.75 6.69 1.33
CA ALA A 334 7.94 7.85 0.97
C ALA A 334 8.42 9.11 1.71
N GLY A 335 9.13 9.97 0.98
CA GLY A 335 9.69 11.21 1.49
C GLY A 335 11.07 11.08 2.17
N PRO A 336 11.62 12.22 2.63
CA PRO A 336 13.00 12.32 3.10
C PRO A 336 13.19 11.92 4.57
N THR A 337 12.13 11.86 5.37
CA THR A 337 12.19 11.59 6.81
C THR A 337 11.19 10.53 7.23
N LEU A 338 11.42 9.88 8.37
CA LEU A 338 10.46 8.94 8.95
C LEU A 338 9.09 9.60 9.22
N ALA A 339 9.08 10.87 9.63
CA ALA A 339 7.84 11.64 9.79
C ALA A 339 7.07 11.81 8.47
N SER A 340 7.78 11.94 7.34
CA SER A 340 7.16 12.00 6.01
C SER A 340 6.56 10.65 5.61
N VAL A 341 7.26 9.54 5.92
CA VAL A 341 6.75 8.18 5.71
C VAL A 341 5.48 7.97 6.54
N GLN A 342 5.51 8.33 7.82
CA GLN A 342 4.34 8.23 8.70
C GLN A 342 3.17 9.04 8.16
N ARG A 343 3.40 10.29 7.72
CA ARG A 343 2.35 11.12 7.12
C ARG A 343 1.78 10.49 5.85
N SER A 344 2.62 9.96 4.96
CA SER A 344 2.18 9.25 3.76
C SER A 344 1.25 8.07 4.07
N VAL A 345 1.61 7.24 5.06
CA VAL A 345 0.77 6.11 5.49
C VAL A 345 -0.52 6.62 6.15
N GLN A 346 -0.42 7.63 7.00
CA GLN A 346 -1.55 8.22 7.72
C GLN A 346 -2.56 8.85 6.78
N ASP A 347 -2.14 9.66 5.79
CA ASP A 347 -3.03 10.32 4.83
C ASP A 347 -3.87 9.31 4.04
N ARG A 348 -3.25 8.17 3.69
CA ARG A 348 -3.93 7.07 2.98
C ARG A 348 -4.87 6.29 3.90
N LEU A 349 -4.44 6.02 5.14
CA LEU A 349 -5.27 5.39 6.15
C LEU A 349 -6.51 6.25 6.45
N GLU A 350 -6.33 7.53 6.70
CA GLU A 350 -7.42 8.47 6.97
C GLU A 350 -8.40 8.57 5.82
N ARG A 351 -7.95 8.44 4.56
CA ARG A 351 -8.86 8.37 3.41
C ARG A 351 -9.80 7.17 3.51
N VAL A 352 -9.28 5.99 3.86
CA VAL A 352 -10.10 4.78 4.07
C VAL A 352 -11.03 4.97 5.26
N LEU A 353 -10.52 5.49 6.38
CA LEU A 353 -11.31 5.72 7.59
C LEU A 353 -12.43 6.73 7.37
N ARG A 354 -12.19 7.84 6.63
CA ARG A 354 -13.25 8.79 6.25
C ARG A 354 -14.36 8.15 5.42
N ARG A 355 -14.00 7.26 4.48
CA ARG A 355 -14.99 6.49 3.71
C ARG A 355 -15.78 5.53 4.60
N MET A 356 -15.10 4.89 5.56
CA MET A 356 -15.73 3.99 6.52
C MET A 356 -16.72 4.72 7.44
N VAL A 357 -16.39 5.94 7.89
CA VAL A 357 -17.31 6.81 8.63
C VAL A 357 -18.55 7.11 7.78
N ARG A 358 -18.36 7.53 6.52
CA ARG A 358 -19.49 7.78 5.61
C ARG A 358 -20.38 6.54 5.41
N VAL A 359 -19.79 5.37 5.22
CA VAL A 359 -20.55 4.11 5.07
C VAL A 359 -21.28 3.73 6.36
N ALA A 360 -20.68 3.97 7.53
CA ALA A 360 -21.31 3.74 8.82
C ALA A 360 -22.55 4.62 9.03
N ASP A 361 -22.47 5.91 8.65
CA ASP A 361 -23.59 6.84 8.73
C ASP A 361 -24.73 6.41 7.78
N LEU A 362 -24.39 6.06 6.53
CA LEU A 362 -25.37 5.59 5.54
C LEU A 362 -26.06 4.29 5.97
N LEU A 363 -25.31 3.36 6.55
CA LEU A 363 -25.87 2.12 7.11
C LEU A 363 -26.82 2.40 8.26
N ALA A 364 -26.45 3.30 9.17
CA ALA A 364 -27.30 3.68 10.30
C ALA A 364 -28.58 4.41 9.85
N GLU A 365 -28.50 5.27 8.83
CA GLU A 365 -29.68 5.89 8.22
C GLU A 365 -30.61 4.85 7.58
N ALA A 366 -30.05 3.89 6.83
CA ALA A 366 -30.83 2.88 6.14
C ALA A 366 -31.53 1.91 7.11
N THR A 367 -30.83 1.41 8.13
CA THR A 367 -31.42 0.48 9.10
C THR A 367 -32.46 1.14 10.02
N ASN A 368 -32.32 2.44 10.30
CA ASN A 368 -33.34 3.18 11.07
C ASN A 368 -34.61 3.45 10.25
N ASN A 369 -34.53 3.57 8.92
CA ASN A 369 -35.73 3.77 8.10
C ASN A 369 -36.53 2.47 7.94
N ASP A 370 -35.86 1.32 7.75
CA ASP A 370 -36.53 0.01 7.67
C ASP A 370 -37.33 -0.33 8.93
N THR A 371 -36.86 0.12 10.10
CA THR A 371 -37.55 -0.10 11.39
C THR A 371 -38.79 0.80 11.61
N VAL A 372 -38.92 1.88 10.84
CA VAL A 372 -40.09 2.78 10.89
C VAL A 372 -41.17 2.34 9.90
N ASP A 373 -40.81 1.72 8.78
CA ASP A 373 -41.76 1.22 7.77
C ASP A 373 -42.40 -0.15 8.17
N GLU A 374 -41.84 -0.86 9.15
CA GLU A 374 -42.38 -2.12 9.70
C GLU A 374 -43.26 -1.94 10.97
N ALA A 375 -43.39 -0.72 11.51
CA ALA A 375 -44.18 -0.39 12.70
C ALA A 375 -45.49 0.33 12.36
#